data_AF-A0A2W0G6U6-F1
#
_entry.id   AF-A0A2W0G6U6-F1
#
_cell.length_a   1.000
_cell.length_b   1.000
_cell.length_c   1.000
_cell.angle_alpha   90.00
_cell.angle_beta   90.00
_cell.angle_gamma   90.00
#
_symmetry.space_group_name_H-M   'P 1'
#
loop_
_entity.id
_entity.type
_entity.pdbx_description
1 polymer ?
#
loop_
_entity_poly.entity_id
_entity_poly.type
_entity_poly.pdbx_seq_one_letter_code
_entity_poly.pdbx_strand_id
1 'polypeptide(L)'
;MTDAILSEELYFKYLNTLERESRFRIDSFRFDGEPQWTTKFGQARIRPSQVRVLLCRCGANNWKDDGRFANEYCCDSCGQFVEVLQHNDR
;
A
#
# COMPACT_ATOMS: atom_id res chain seq x y z
N MET A 1 -27.35 -2.87 9.57
CA MET A 1 -26.28 -1.88 9.31
C MET A 1 -25.09 -2.33 10.12
N THR A 2 -23.95 -2.61 9.49
CA THR A 2 -22.72 -2.87 10.24
C THR A 2 -22.13 -1.51 10.62
N ASP A 3 -21.91 -1.31 11.91
CA ASP A 3 -21.33 -0.08 12.41
C ASP A 3 -19.90 0.10 11.89
N ALA A 4 -19.54 1.35 11.60
CA ALA A 4 -18.19 1.69 11.16
C ALA A 4 -17.19 1.41 12.28
N ILE A 5 -16.06 0.82 11.90
CA ILE A 5 -14.93 0.54 12.80
C ILE A 5 -13.82 1.58 12.58
N LEU A 6 -13.04 1.86 13.61
CA LEU A 6 -11.78 2.59 13.47
C LEU A 6 -10.67 1.60 13.12
N SER A 7 -9.96 1.87 12.02
CA SER A 7 -8.85 1.03 11.59
C SER A 7 -7.58 1.86 11.42
N GLU A 8 -6.51 1.37 12.04
CA GLU A 8 -5.14 1.88 11.85
C GLU A 8 -4.41 1.14 10.72
N GLU A 9 -5.01 0.07 10.22
CA GLU A 9 -4.39 -0.84 9.26
C GLU A 9 -4.36 -0.19 7.88
N LEU A 10 -3.25 -0.41 7.19
CA LEU A 10 -3.06 0.01 5.81
C LEU A 10 -2.66 -1.22 5.01
N TYR A 11 -3.29 -1.38 3.84
CA TYR A 11 -2.99 -2.46 2.92
C TYR A 11 -2.29 -1.89 1.68
N PHE A 12 -1.48 -2.72 1.04
CA PHE A 12 -0.92 -2.43 -0.26
C PHE A 12 -1.57 -3.30 -1.31
N LYS A 13 -1.97 -2.70 -2.43
CA LYS A 13 -2.63 -3.36 -3.55
C LYS A 13 -1.85 -3.04 -4.81
N TYR A 14 -1.42 -4.06 -5.54
CA TYR A 14 -0.61 -3.90 -6.74
C TYR A 14 -0.89 -5.02 -7.74
N LEU A 15 -0.50 -4.82 -8.99
CA LEU A 15 -0.39 -5.89 -9.98
C LEU A 15 1.02 -6.45 -9.92
N ASN A 16 1.13 -7.77 -9.72
CA ASN A 16 2.43 -8.43 -9.75
C ASN A 16 2.97 -8.54 -11.19
N THR A 17 4.18 -9.09 -11.35
CA THR A 17 4.84 -9.28 -12.66
C THR A 17 4.06 -10.16 -13.65
N LEU A 18 3.00 -10.84 -13.22
CA LEU A 18 2.07 -11.61 -14.05
C LEU A 18 0.74 -10.88 -14.30
N GLU A 19 0.68 -9.57 -14.01
CA GLU A 19 -0.52 -8.72 -14.12
C GLU A 19 -1.70 -9.21 -13.25
N ARG A 20 -1.41 -9.92 -12.15
CA ARG A 20 -2.42 -10.39 -11.19
C ARG A 20 -2.45 -9.48 -9.98
N GLU A 21 -3.65 -9.09 -9.56
CA GLU A 21 -3.83 -8.30 -8.34
C GLU A 21 -3.37 -9.10 -7.12
N SER A 22 -2.53 -8.46 -6.31
CA SER A 22 -2.02 -8.96 -5.04
C SER A 22 -2.28 -7.90 -3.97
N ARG A 23 -2.54 -8.37 -2.74
CA ARG A 23 -2.82 -7.48 -1.61
C ARG A 23 -2.30 -8.04 -0.30
N PHE A 24 -1.63 -7.20 0.49
CA PHE A 24 -1.14 -7.55 1.82
C PHE A 24 -1.23 -6.36 2.78
N ARG A 25 -1.26 -6.63 4.09
CA ARG A 25 -1.17 -5.60 5.15
C ARG A 25 0.28 -5.11 5.23
N ILE A 26 0.49 -3.81 5.42
CA ILE A 26 1.84 -3.22 5.46
C ILE A 26 2.26 -2.86 6.88
N ASP A 27 3.55 -3.01 7.16
CA ASP A 27 4.21 -2.48 8.36
C ASP A 27 4.74 -1.07 8.13
N SER A 28 5.29 -0.82 6.95
CA SER A 28 5.86 0.48 6.62
C SER A 28 6.02 0.68 5.12
N PHE A 29 6.14 1.94 4.71
CA PHE A 29 6.50 2.30 3.34
C PHE A 29 7.37 3.55 3.32
N ARG A 30 8.09 3.78 2.23
CA ARG A 30 8.71 5.07 1.89
C ARG A 30 8.59 5.32 0.39
N PHE A 31 8.29 6.55 0.01
CA PHE A 31 8.36 6.92 -1.41
C PHE A 31 9.82 7.14 -1.81
N ASP A 32 10.13 6.93 -3.09
CA ASP A 32 11.45 7.25 -3.61
C ASP A 32 11.84 8.71 -3.30
N GLY A 33 13.10 8.90 -2.90
CA GLY A 33 13.62 10.17 -2.38
C GLY A 33 13.31 10.47 -0.90
N GLU A 34 12.44 9.71 -0.22
CA GLU A 34 12.18 9.89 1.21
C GLU A 34 13.15 9.05 2.07
N PRO A 35 13.94 9.67 2.97
CA PRO A 35 14.92 8.93 3.77
C PRO A 35 14.27 8.13 4.92
N GLN A 36 13.05 8.45 5.30
CA GLN A 36 12.37 7.88 6.47
C GLN A 36 11.20 6.99 6.07
N TRP A 37 11.06 5.88 6.79
CA TRP A 37 9.92 4.99 6.68
C TRP A 37 8.71 5.56 7.43
N THR A 38 7.56 5.58 6.76
CA THR A 38 6.26 5.84 7.41
C THR A 38 5.80 4.55 8.08
N THR A 39 5.68 4.58 9.41
CA THR A 39 5.28 3.43 10.25
C THR A 39 3.97 3.67 11.01
N LYS A 40 3.40 4.89 10.92
CA LYS A 40 2.14 5.26 11.58
C LYS A 40 1.18 5.84 10.55
N PHE A 41 0.08 5.13 10.27
CA PHE A 41 -0.85 5.48 9.19
C PHE A 41 -2.05 6.33 9.64
N GLY A 42 -2.13 6.65 10.95
CA GLY A 42 -3.32 7.25 11.55
C GLY A 42 -4.52 6.31 11.56
N GLN A 43 -5.66 6.77 12.10
CA GLN A 43 -6.90 6.00 12.15
C GLN A 43 -7.90 6.54 11.11
N ALA A 44 -8.67 5.65 10.47
CA ALA A 44 -9.83 6.06 9.69
C ALA A 44 -11.06 5.20 10.01
N ARG A 45 -12.25 5.80 9.91
CA ARG A 45 -13.52 5.07 9.99
C ARG A 45 -13.78 4.33 8.69
N ILE A 46 -13.95 3.02 8.76
CA ILE A 46 -14.25 2.15 7.61
C ILE A 46 -15.44 1.25 7.92
N ARG A 47 -16.18 0.83 6.89
CA ARG A 47 -17.15 -0.26 7.06
C ARG A 47 -16.39 -1.59 7.22
N PRO A 48 -16.94 -2.60 7.91
CA PRO A 48 -16.23 -3.87 8.13
C PRO A 48 -15.78 -4.61 6.85
N SER A 49 -16.43 -4.38 5.71
CA SER A 49 -16.03 -4.96 4.42
C SER A 49 -14.98 -4.15 3.65
N GLN A 50 -14.59 -2.99 4.17
CA GLN A 50 -13.62 -2.10 3.52
C GLN A 50 -12.24 -2.29 4.13
N VAL A 51 -11.22 -1.93 3.35
CA VAL A 51 -9.84 -1.78 3.82
C VAL A 51 -9.31 -0.45 3.33
N ARG A 52 -8.35 0.12 4.07
CA ARG A 52 -7.59 1.29 3.63
C ARG A 52 -6.43 0.81 2.78
N VAL A 53 -6.13 1.52 1.70
CA VAL A 53 -5.03 1.18 0.80
C VAL A 53 -4.07 2.35 0.65
N LEU A 54 -2.78 2.05 0.48
CA LEU A 54 -1.76 3.04 0.17
C LEU A 54 -1.94 3.56 -1.27
N LEU A 55 -2.27 4.84 -1.40
CA LEU A 55 -2.34 5.53 -2.69
C LEU A 55 -0.99 6.13 -3.06
N CYS A 56 -0.75 6.30 -4.35
CA CYS A 56 0.33 7.15 -4.82
C CYS A 56 0.07 8.61 -4.43
N ARG A 57 1.14 9.42 -4.36
CA ARG A 57 1.05 10.87 -4.15
C ARG A 57 0.20 11.57 -5.21
N CYS A 58 0.14 11.03 -6.43
CA CYS A 58 -0.75 11.53 -7.48
C CYS A 58 -2.24 11.15 -7.28
N GLY A 59 -2.56 10.39 -6.23
CA GLY A 59 -3.91 9.91 -5.91
C GLY A 59 -4.28 8.56 -6.55
N ALA A 60 -3.44 8.02 -7.43
CA ALA A 60 -3.73 6.76 -8.11
C ALA A 60 -3.52 5.51 -7.22
N ASN A 61 -4.15 4.41 -7.61
CA ASN A 61 -4.09 3.09 -6.95
C ASN A 61 -3.78 1.96 -7.96
N ASN A 62 -2.89 2.24 -8.91
CA ASN A 62 -2.43 1.32 -9.95
C ASN A 62 -0.93 1.04 -9.81
N TRP A 63 -0.53 0.56 -8.63
CA TRP A 63 0.82 0.10 -8.38
C TRP A 63 1.14 -1.16 -9.18
N LYS A 64 2.36 -1.26 -9.69
CA LYS A 64 2.90 -2.41 -10.41
C LYS A 64 4.23 -2.86 -9.82
N ASP A 65 4.42 -4.16 -9.77
CA ASP A 65 5.72 -4.79 -9.56
C ASP A 65 6.37 -4.99 -10.93
N ASP A 66 7.46 -4.27 -11.18
CA ASP A 66 8.24 -4.41 -12.42
C ASP A 66 9.36 -5.46 -12.30
N GLY A 67 9.48 -6.12 -11.15
CA GLY A 67 10.48 -7.14 -10.87
C GLY A 67 11.90 -6.61 -10.72
N ARG A 68 12.10 -5.29 -10.66
CA ARG A 68 13.45 -4.69 -10.59
C ARG A 68 14.10 -4.87 -9.24
N PHE A 69 13.37 -4.58 -8.16
CA PHE A 69 13.86 -4.68 -6.78
C PHE A 69 12.79 -5.29 -5.88
N ALA A 70 13.23 -6.05 -4.87
CA ALA A 70 12.32 -6.62 -3.90
C ALA A 70 11.62 -5.50 -3.11
N ASN A 71 10.31 -5.66 -2.89
CA ASN A 71 9.46 -4.71 -2.16
C ASN A 71 9.32 -3.32 -2.79
N GLU A 72 9.79 -3.11 -4.03
CA GLU A 72 9.67 -1.84 -4.75
C GLU A 72 8.56 -1.94 -5.79
N TYR A 73 7.75 -0.88 -5.91
CA TYR A 73 6.60 -0.84 -6.81
C TYR A 73 6.49 0.52 -7.50
N CYS A 74 6.13 0.51 -8.78
CA CYS A 74 5.98 1.69 -9.61
C CYS A 74 4.50 2.07 -9.77
N CYS A 75 4.18 3.36 -9.66
CA CYS A 75 2.85 3.86 -9.99
C CYS A 75 2.68 3.97 -11.51
N ASP A 76 1.78 3.19 -12.08
CA ASP A 76 1.51 3.15 -13.53
C ASP A 76 0.89 4.46 -14.07
N SER A 77 0.47 5.38 -13.19
CA SER A 77 -0.04 6.71 -13.59
C SER A 77 1.04 7.79 -13.69
N CYS A 78 2.08 7.77 -12.86
CA CYS A 78 3.03 8.89 -12.76
C CYS A 78 4.51 8.47 -12.65
N GLY A 79 4.80 7.17 -12.62
CA GLY A 79 6.17 6.66 -12.55
C GLY A 79 6.84 6.77 -11.18
N GLN A 80 6.15 7.28 -10.15
CA GLN A 80 6.68 7.34 -8.79
C GLN A 80 6.88 5.93 -8.24
N PHE A 81 8.03 5.69 -7.61
CA PHE A 81 8.32 4.44 -6.90
C PHE A 81 8.01 4.53 -5.40
N VAL A 82 7.68 3.39 -4.82
CA VAL A 82 7.49 3.19 -3.38
C VAL A 82 8.11 1.86 -2.95
N GLU A 83 8.81 1.85 -1.82
CA GLU A 83 9.21 0.63 -1.14
C GLU A 83 8.23 0.30 -0.02
N VAL A 84 7.80 -0.95 0.11
CA VAL A 84 6.75 -1.37 1.05
C VAL A 84 7.14 -2.65 1.79
N LEU A 85 7.19 -2.60 3.11
CA LEU A 85 7.42 -3.78 3.95
C LEU A 85 6.08 -4.40 4.35
N GLN A 86 5.90 -5.68 4.01
CA GLN A 86 4.73 -6.47 4.39
C GLN A 86 4.73 -6.78 5.89
N HIS A 87 3.55 -6.65 6.50
CA HIS A 87 3.30 -7.11 7.87
C HIS A 87 3.32 -8.64 7.90
N ASN A 88 4.13 -9.20 8.80
CA ASN A 88 4.18 -10.63 9.05
C ASN A 88 3.47 -10.94 10.37
N ASP A 89 2.36 -11.68 10.31
CA ASP A 89 1.56 -12.10 11.48
C ASP A 89 2.24 -13.22 12.31
N ARG A 90 3.56 -13.17 12.51
CA ARG A 90 4.31 -14.20 13.26
C ARG A 90 4.19 -14.05 14.77
#